data_AF-A0AAD9BLM9-F1
#
_entry.id   AF-A0AAD9BLM9-F1
#
_cell.length_a   1.000
_cell.length_b   1.000
_cell.length_c   1.000
_cell.angle_alpha   90.00
_cell.angle_beta   90.00
_cell.angle_gamma   90.00
#
_symmetry.space_group_name_H-M   'P 1'
#
loop_
_entity.id
_entity.type
_entity.pdbx_description
1 polymer ?
#
loop_
_entity_poly.entity_id
_entity_poly.type
_entity_poly.pdbx_seq_one_letter_code
_entity_poly.pdbx_strand_id
1 'polypeptide(L)'
;MLGKNSGVATRLTARYPNLFTWHCMNHRLELAVSDAVDEVQAVNHFKVFLEKIHNLYSQSNKNSRELLAAQEVGSQVLKIGRVLSTRWVASSFRSVKAVWTSYEALNRHFENAAGDQTRSSKERQTYRGLARRMQSKEFLCDLGLMFDALSELANLSQQLQAHSVTFLRADHLLKRTIRVLASFKDTQGEKLEEALTAEALGHLGSVPLESNAKLTPINAKQFLQSLINNLEKRLSFDGEMLHDLSVLDTGNWPSTPGIRHGDAQVKRLCRRFNLGEEQAVNGMRDFLEHPDSEPESLKPLIQCMLSVKGASVS
;
A
#
# COMPACT_ATOMS: atom_id res chain seq x y z
N MET A 1 -2.97 -21.20 -2.60
CA MET A 1 -4.37 -21.63 -2.81
C MET A 1 -4.74 -21.85 -4.28
N LEU A 2 -3.95 -21.41 -5.27
CA LEU A 2 -4.31 -21.47 -6.70
C LEU A 2 -3.32 -22.30 -7.54
N GLY A 3 -2.67 -23.30 -6.93
CA GLY A 3 -1.67 -24.12 -7.62
C GLY A 3 -2.27 -24.87 -8.82
N LYS A 4 -1.56 -24.87 -9.96
CA LYS A 4 -2.02 -25.39 -11.25
C LYS A 4 -2.58 -26.83 -11.19
N ASN A 5 -2.03 -27.67 -10.33
CA ASN A 5 -2.33 -29.11 -10.31
C ASN A 5 -3.21 -29.56 -9.12
N SER A 6 -3.29 -28.76 -8.05
CA SER A 6 -3.97 -29.18 -6.80
C SER A 6 -4.55 -28.01 -5.99
N GLY A 7 -4.56 -26.79 -6.55
CA GLY A 7 -5.11 -25.62 -5.91
C GLY A 7 -6.61 -25.73 -5.64
N VAL A 8 -7.07 -25.01 -4.62
CA VAL A 8 -8.48 -24.93 -4.24
C VAL A 8 -9.32 -24.42 -5.41
N ALA A 9 -8.83 -23.39 -6.12
CA ALA A 9 -9.48 -22.92 -7.35
C ALA A 9 -9.63 -24.02 -8.39
N THR A 10 -8.54 -24.71 -8.74
CA THR A 10 -8.55 -25.80 -9.73
C THR A 10 -9.56 -26.90 -9.37
N ARG A 11 -9.65 -27.27 -8.09
CA ARG A 11 -10.62 -28.26 -7.61
C ARG A 11 -12.06 -27.76 -7.67
N LEU A 12 -12.28 -26.48 -7.33
CA LEU A 12 -13.60 -25.87 -7.36
C LEU A 12 -14.09 -25.64 -8.80
N THR A 13 -13.23 -25.18 -9.71
CA THR A 13 -13.59 -24.98 -11.12
C THR A 13 -13.84 -26.31 -11.84
N ALA A 14 -13.14 -27.38 -11.46
CA ALA A 14 -13.43 -28.72 -11.98
C ALA A 14 -14.84 -29.22 -11.59
N ARG A 15 -15.34 -28.84 -10.40
CA ARG A 15 -16.67 -29.23 -9.91
C ARG A 15 -17.77 -28.26 -10.35
N TYR A 16 -17.42 -27.00 -10.54
CA TYR A 16 -18.33 -25.92 -10.93
C TYR A 16 -17.70 -25.19 -12.13
N PRO A 17 -17.94 -25.65 -13.37
CA PRO A 17 -17.28 -25.09 -14.57
C PRO A 17 -17.55 -23.60 -14.80
N ASN A 18 -18.68 -23.10 -14.29
CA ASN A 18 -19.06 -21.69 -14.39
C ASN A 18 -18.43 -20.82 -13.29
N LEU A 19 -17.64 -21.41 -12.38
CA LEU A 19 -16.97 -20.67 -11.32
C LEU A 19 -15.82 -19.86 -11.91
N PHE A 20 -15.88 -18.56 -11.69
CA PHE A 20 -14.79 -17.66 -12.03
C PHE A 20 -13.84 -17.47 -10.84
N THR A 21 -12.53 -17.58 -11.10
CA THR A 21 -11.50 -17.39 -10.07
C THR A 21 -10.80 -16.05 -10.28
N TRP A 22 -10.81 -15.22 -9.24
CA TRP A 22 -10.10 -13.95 -9.24
C TRP A 22 -9.07 -13.89 -8.11
N HIS A 23 -7.91 -13.32 -8.39
CA HIS A 23 -6.90 -13.11 -7.35
C HIS A 23 -7.27 -11.92 -6.47
N CYS A 24 -7.20 -12.09 -5.15
CA CYS A 24 -7.40 -11.00 -4.20
C CYS A 24 -6.47 -9.82 -4.54
N MET A 25 -7.05 -8.64 -4.75
CA MET A 25 -6.29 -7.47 -5.17
C MET A 25 -5.27 -7.02 -4.14
N ASN A 26 -5.62 -7.04 -2.85
CA ASN A 26 -4.65 -6.74 -1.80
C ASN A 26 -3.51 -7.73 -1.81
N HIS A 27 -3.77 -9.02 -2.04
CA HIS A 27 -2.66 -9.97 -2.14
C HIS A 27 -1.75 -9.66 -3.34
N ARG A 28 -2.31 -9.27 -4.49
CA ARG A 28 -1.51 -8.81 -5.64
C ARG A 28 -0.73 -7.54 -5.32
N LEU A 29 -1.32 -6.59 -4.59
CA LEU A 29 -0.66 -5.38 -4.09
C LEU A 29 0.53 -5.71 -3.20
N GLU A 30 0.37 -6.62 -2.24
CA GLU A 30 1.47 -7.07 -1.38
C GLU A 30 2.62 -7.67 -2.20
N LEU A 31 2.29 -8.50 -3.19
CA LEU A 31 3.30 -9.09 -4.07
C LEU A 31 4.00 -8.02 -4.94
N ALA A 32 3.29 -6.98 -5.39
CA ALA A 32 3.89 -5.88 -6.15
C ALA A 32 4.90 -5.08 -5.33
N VAL A 33 4.54 -4.79 -4.08
CA VAL A 33 5.45 -4.09 -3.17
C VAL A 33 6.65 -4.98 -2.82
N SER A 34 6.44 -6.27 -2.59
CA SER A 34 7.54 -7.21 -2.32
C SER A 34 8.53 -7.28 -3.48
N ASP A 35 8.05 -7.45 -4.71
CA ASP A 35 8.92 -7.50 -5.90
C ASP A 35 9.73 -6.21 -6.05
N ALA A 36 9.10 -5.04 -5.86
CA ALA A 36 9.78 -3.77 -5.98
C ALA A 36 10.88 -3.56 -4.92
N VAL A 37 10.67 -4.06 -3.71
CA VAL A 37 11.68 -4.05 -2.64
C VAL A 37 12.85 -4.96 -2.99
N ASP A 38 12.57 -6.13 -3.56
CA ASP A 38 13.60 -7.09 -3.96
C ASP A 38 14.46 -6.57 -5.14
N GLU A 39 13.88 -5.76 -6.03
CA GLU A 39 14.58 -5.10 -7.14
C GLU A 39 15.50 -3.95 -6.69
N VAL A 40 15.16 -3.26 -5.60
CA VAL A 40 15.91 -2.08 -5.12
C VAL A 40 16.68 -2.43 -3.85
N GLN A 41 17.89 -2.94 -4.02
CA GLN A 41 18.74 -3.44 -2.92
C GLN A 41 18.97 -2.44 -1.79
N ALA A 42 18.99 -1.13 -2.08
CA ALA A 42 19.10 -0.08 -1.06
C ALA A 42 17.95 -0.13 -0.04
N VAL A 43 16.76 -0.65 -0.37
CA VAL A 43 15.67 -0.77 0.61
C VAL A 43 16.01 -1.73 1.75
N ASN A 44 16.97 -2.65 1.57
CA ASN A 44 17.35 -3.63 2.59
C ASN A 44 17.94 -3.00 3.85
N HIS A 45 18.77 -1.96 3.74
CA HIS A 45 19.29 -1.30 4.96
C HIS A 45 18.17 -0.65 5.77
N PHE A 46 17.13 -0.17 5.10
CA PHE A 46 16.00 0.49 5.72
C PHE A 46 15.18 -0.56 6.47
N LYS A 47 14.84 -1.65 5.79
CA LYS A 47 14.15 -2.81 6.37
C LYS A 47 14.89 -3.35 7.60
N VAL A 48 16.19 -3.64 7.48
CA VAL A 48 17.00 -4.17 8.58
C VAL A 48 17.02 -3.22 9.78
N PHE A 49 17.08 -1.90 9.55
CA PHE A 49 17.06 -0.94 10.64
C PHE A 49 15.70 -0.89 11.36
N LEU A 50 14.61 -0.84 10.61
CA LEU A 50 13.24 -0.87 11.17
C LEU A 50 12.97 -2.17 11.93
N GLU A 51 13.46 -3.31 11.44
CA GLU A 51 13.39 -4.60 12.14
C GLU A 51 14.19 -4.59 13.46
N LYS A 52 15.36 -3.95 13.50
CA LYS A 52 16.12 -3.79 14.75
C LYS A 52 15.35 -2.96 15.77
N ILE A 53 14.74 -1.86 15.36
CA ILE A 53 13.89 -1.04 16.24
C ILE A 53 12.71 -1.87 16.76
N HIS A 54 12.01 -2.58 15.87
CA HIS A 54 10.90 -3.46 16.26
C HIS A 54 11.33 -4.52 17.28
N ASN A 55 12.44 -5.22 17.05
CA ASN A 55 12.96 -6.25 17.97
C ASN A 55 13.32 -5.65 19.33
N LEU A 56 13.91 -4.45 19.35
CA LEU A 56 14.33 -3.77 20.58
C LEU A 56 13.15 -3.47 21.51
N TYR A 57 11.98 -3.11 20.97
CA TYR A 57 10.80 -2.78 21.76
C TYR A 57 9.87 -3.97 21.99
N SER A 58 9.76 -4.90 21.02
CA SER A 58 8.91 -6.09 21.17
C SER A 58 9.46 -7.10 22.19
N GLN A 59 10.78 -7.12 22.41
CA GLN A 59 11.43 -8.05 23.33
C GLN A 59 11.66 -7.48 24.74
N SER A 60 11.44 -6.18 24.95
CA SER A 60 11.76 -5.51 26.22
C SER A 60 10.70 -4.48 26.63
N ASN A 61 9.93 -4.85 27.66
CA ASN A 61 9.01 -3.93 28.32
C ASN A 61 9.76 -2.76 28.98
N LYS A 62 11.01 -2.97 29.42
CA LYS A 62 11.87 -1.91 29.96
C LYS A 62 12.14 -0.84 28.89
N ASN A 63 12.59 -1.25 27.71
CA ASN A 63 12.86 -0.32 26.60
C ASN A 63 11.59 0.45 26.19
N SER A 64 10.43 -0.23 26.20
CA SER A 64 9.15 0.42 25.92
C SER A 64 8.82 1.52 26.95
N ARG A 65 9.07 1.26 28.24
CA ARG A 65 8.89 2.26 29.31
C ARG A 65 9.89 3.41 29.20
N GLU A 66 11.15 3.12 28.89
CA GLU A 66 12.19 4.14 28.72
C GLU A 66 11.91 5.03 27.50
N LEU A 67 11.38 4.47 26.40
CA LEU A 67 10.91 5.26 25.27
C LEU A 67 9.74 6.18 25.66
N LEU A 68 8.77 5.68 26.42
CA LEU A 68 7.67 6.51 26.94
C LEU A 68 8.20 7.64 27.82
N ALA A 69 9.20 7.39 28.67
CA ALA A 69 9.85 8.41 29.49
C ALA A 69 10.67 9.43 28.67
N ALA A 70 11.14 9.05 27.48
CA ALA A 70 11.84 9.93 26.57
C ALA A 70 10.89 10.81 25.73
N GLN A 71 9.58 10.58 25.77
CA GLN A 71 8.60 11.40 25.05
C GLN A 71 8.31 12.72 25.74
N GLU A 72 7.86 13.69 24.94
CA GLU A 72 7.22 14.89 25.48
C GLU A 72 5.82 14.57 26.02
N VAL A 73 5.43 15.29 27.07
CA VAL A 73 4.14 15.13 27.74
C VAL A 73 3.01 15.37 26.73
N GLY A 74 2.15 14.35 26.51
CA GLY A 74 1.02 14.43 25.58
C GLY A 74 1.23 13.74 24.23
N SER A 75 2.43 13.24 23.93
CA SER A 75 2.70 12.43 22.73
C SER A 75 2.35 10.95 22.94
N GLN A 76 1.90 10.26 21.88
CA GLN A 76 1.60 8.81 21.92
C GLN A 76 2.65 8.03 21.13
N VAL A 77 3.37 7.08 21.75
CA VAL A 77 4.17 6.09 20.99
C VAL A 77 3.23 5.17 20.23
N LEU A 78 3.26 5.24 18.90
CA LEU A 78 2.62 4.22 18.08
C LEU A 78 3.46 2.94 18.09
N LYS A 79 2.79 1.77 18.12
CA LYS A 79 3.48 0.48 18.13
C LYS A 79 4.28 0.28 16.83
N ILE A 80 5.58 0.15 16.95
CA ILE A 80 6.49 -0.13 15.83
C ILE A 80 6.44 -1.62 15.51
N GLY A 81 5.91 -1.97 14.34
CA GLY A 81 5.84 -3.32 13.82
C GLY A 81 6.98 -3.65 12.84
N ARG A 82 6.89 -4.83 12.23
CA ARG A 82 7.77 -5.19 11.09
C ARG A 82 7.36 -4.42 9.84
N VAL A 83 8.35 -4.08 9.03
CA VAL A 83 8.20 -3.31 7.78
C VAL A 83 8.62 -4.17 6.60
N LEU A 84 7.86 -4.12 5.50
CA LEU A 84 8.14 -4.86 4.26
C LEU A 84 8.39 -6.36 4.49
N SER A 85 7.68 -6.91 5.47
CA SER A 85 7.50 -8.35 5.63
C SER A 85 6.28 -8.80 4.82
N THR A 86 6.21 -10.08 4.46
CA THR A 86 5.23 -10.68 3.52
C THR A 86 3.74 -10.51 3.86
N ARG A 87 3.38 -9.71 4.87
CA ARG A 87 1.99 -9.49 5.30
C ARG A 87 1.75 -8.03 5.70
N TRP A 88 1.16 -7.30 4.77
CA TRP A 88 0.43 -6.04 4.88
C TRP A 88 1.26 -4.75 4.75
N VAL A 89 1.18 -4.12 3.58
CA VAL A 89 1.63 -2.75 3.27
C VAL A 89 1.11 -1.78 4.31
N ALA A 90 -0.16 -1.87 4.69
CA ALA A 90 -0.75 -1.03 5.73
C ALA A 90 -0.06 -1.19 7.10
N SER A 91 0.47 -2.39 7.41
CA SER A 91 1.27 -2.62 8.62
C SER A 91 2.65 -1.97 8.53
N SER A 92 3.26 -2.03 7.35
CA SER A 92 4.53 -1.36 7.06
C SER A 92 4.38 0.15 7.22
N PHE A 93 3.33 0.73 6.66
CA PHE A 93 3.03 2.16 6.81
C PHE A 93 2.84 2.56 8.28
N ARG A 94 2.03 1.82 9.06
CA ARG A 94 1.86 2.12 10.50
C ARG A 94 3.19 2.15 11.25
N SER A 95 4.12 1.27 10.90
CA SER A 95 5.42 1.18 11.55
C SER A 95 6.35 2.33 11.13
N VAL A 96 6.37 2.68 9.85
CA VAL A 96 7.09 3.87 9.35
C VAL A 96 6.53 5.15 9.95
N LYS A 97 5.20 5.28 10.00
CA LYS A 97 4.51 6.39 10.66
C LYS A 97 4.87 6.49 12.14
N ALA A 98 4.93 5.36 12.84
CA ALA A 98 5.32 5.32 14.25
C ALA A 98 6.74 5.84 14.48
N VAL A 99 7.69 5.45 13.62
CA VAL A 99 9.08 5.93 13.70
C VAL A 99 9.17 7.42 13.36
N TRP A 100 8.46 7.89 12.33
CA TRP A 100 8.40 9.31 12.00
C TRP A 100 7.85 10.15 13.15
N THR A 101 6.68 9.79 13.70
CA THR A 101 6.04 10.54 14.78
C THR A 101 6.83 10.48 16.10
N SER A 102 7.60 9.40 16.32
CA SER A 102 8.39 9.22 17.55
C SER A 102 9.88 9.53 17.34
N TYR A 103 10.26 10.25 16.28
CA TYR A 103 11.66 10.38 15.85
C TYR A 103 12.57 10.92 16.95
N GLU A 104 12.18 12.05 17.56
CA GLU A 104 12.96 12.69 18.63
C GLU A 104 13.05 11.83 19.88
N ALA A 105 11.93 11.23 20.29
CA ALA A 105 11.87 10.35 21.46
C ALA A 105 12.73 9.08 21.27
N LEU A 106 12.73 8.50 20.07
CA LEU A 106 13.59 7.39 19.70
C LEU A 106 15.07 7.78 19.79
N ASN A 107 15.45 8.91 19.20
CA ASN A 107 16.84 9.38 19.24
C ASN A 107 17.29 9.64 20.69
N ARG A 108 16.49 10.37 21.46
CA ARG A 108 16.76 10.68 22.88
C ARG A 108 16.91 9.43 23.73
N HIS A 109 16.03 8.44 23.54
CA HIS A 109 16.15 7.15 24.21
C HIS A 109 17.47 6.44 23.83
N PHE A 110 17.84 6.44 22.56
CA PHE A 110 19.10 5.82 22.12
C PHE A 110 20.33 6.54 22.68
N GLU A 111 20.33 7.86 22.76
CA GLU A 111 21.41 8.64 23.38
C GLU A 111 21.53 8.37 24.87
N ASN A 112 20.40 8.38 25.59
CA ASN A 112 20.36 8.07 27.02
C ASN A 112 20.90 6.66 27.30
N ALA A 113 20.44 5.66 26.55
CA ALA A 113 20.89 4.28 26.69
C ALA A 113 22.36 4.08 26.26
N ALA A 114 22.88 4.91 25.35
CA ALA A 114 24.29 4.93 24.97
C ALA A 114 25.21 5.53 26.04
N GLY A 115 24.69 6.48 26.83
CA GLY A 115 25.39 7.14 27.94
C GLY A 115 25.27 6.42 29.29
N ASP A 116 24.25 5.57 29.46
CA ASP A 116 23.96 4.89 30.73
C ASP A 116 25.05 3.89 31.14
N GLN A 117 25.82 4.24 32.18
CA GLN A 117 26.92 3.43 32.69
C GLN A 117 26.50 2.10 33.33
N THR A 118 25.21 1.93 33.64
CA THR A 118 24.68 0.67 34.19
C THR A 118 24.50 -0.41 33.12
N ARG A 119 24.49 -0.03 31.84
CA ARG A 119 24.41 -0.95 30.70
C ARG A 119 25.78 -1.50 30.32
N SER A 120 25.79 -2.70 29.72
CA SER A 120 27.02 -3.30 29.23
C SER A 120 27.66 -2.45 28.12
N SER A 121 28.98 -2.56 27.96
CA SER A 121 29.70 -1.86 26.88
C SER A 121 29.12 -2.18 25.48
N LYS A 122 28.70 -3.45 25.28
CA LYS A 122 28.09 -3.92 24.03
C LYS A 122 26.72 -3.29 23.76
N GLU A 123 25.87 -3.19 24.78
CA GLU A 123 24.57 -2.52 24.66
C GLU A 123 24.76 -1.04 24.34
N ARG A 124 25.60 -0.33 25.10
CA ARG A 124 25.89 1.08 24.86
C ARG A 124 26.37 1.32 23.43
N GLN A 125 27.28 0.47 22.93
CA GLN A 125 27.76 0.57 21.56
C GLN A 125 26.65 0.33 20.52
N THR A 126 25.72 -0.58 20.80
CA THR A 126 24.54 -0.83 19.95
C THR A 126 23.67 0.41 19.88
N TYR A 127 23.32 1.00 21.03
CA TYR A 127 22.50 2.22 21.10
C TYR A 127 23.17 3.42 20.44
N ARG A 128 24.50 3.59 20.56
CA ARG A 128 25.25 4.61 19.80
C ARG A 128 25.09 4.43 18.29
N GLY A 129 25.13 3.19 17.82
CA GLY A 129 24.91 2.88 16.40
C GLY A 129 23.49 3.22 15.95
N LEU A 130 22.48 2.98 16.80
CA LEU A 130 21.08 3.34 16.52
C LEU A 130 20.87 4.86 16.50
N ALA A 131 21.43 5.60 17.47
CA ALA A 131 21.37 7.07 17.51
C ALA A 131 22.03 7.69 16.27
N ARG A 132 23.26 7.30 15.94
CA ARG A 132 23.95 7.76 14.72
C ARG A 132 23.17 7.47 13.43
N ARG A 133 22.35 6.42 13.43
CA ARG A 133 21.49 6.09 12.30
C ARG A 133 20.28 7.02 12.22
N MET A 134 19.64 7.33 13.35
CA MET A 134 18.58 8.34 13.45
C MET A 134 19.12 9.75 13.17
N GLN A 135 20.40 10.01 13.40
CA GLN A 135 21.01 11.32 13.09
C GLN A 135 21.49 11.41 11.64
N SER A 136 21.32 10.37 10.81
CA SER A 136 21.77 10.38 9.42
C SER A 136 20.76 11.10 8.52
N LYS A 137 21.24 12.11 7.79
CA LYS A 137 20.48 12.81 6.74
C LYS A 137 19.92 11.85 5.70
N GLU A 138 20.74 10.88 5.30
CA GLU A 138 20.42 9.88 4.29
C GLU A 138 19.30 8.95 4.79
N PHE A 139 19.32 8.55 6.07
CA PHE A 139 18.25 7.75 6.66
C PHE A 139 16.95 8.54 6.81
N LEU A 140 17.02 9.83 7.18
CA LEU A 140 15.85 10.67 7.29
C LEU A 140 15.13 10.82 5.94
N CYS A 141 15.88 11.04 4.86
CA CYS A 141 15.32 11.07 3.50
C CYS A 141 14.71 9.73 3.08
N ASP A 142 15.38 8.61 3.37
CA ASP A 142 14.81 7.27 3.14
C ASP A 142 13.48 7.09 3.89
N LEU A 143 13.42 7.55 5.14
CA LEU A 143 12.22 7.46 5.97
C LEU A 143 11.08 8.31 5.39
N GLY A 144 11.36 9.53 4.93
CA GLY A 144 10.38 10.40 4.28
C GLY A 144 9.83 9.79 2.99
N LEU A 145 10.70 9.33 2.10
CA LEU A 145 10.33 8.63 0.86
C LEU A 145 9.44 7.41 1.14
N MET A 146 9.85 6.57 2.10
CA MET A 146 9.11 5.37 2.48
C MET A 146 7.77 5.70 3.13
N PHE A 147 7.68 6.80 3.88
CA PHE A 147 6.43 7.27 4.47
C PHE A 147 5.43 7.63 3.37
N ASP A 148 5.82 8.49 2.43
CA ASP A 148 4.93 8.99 1.39
C ASP A 148 4.44 7.85 0.48
N ALA A 149 5.36 7.00 0.01
CA ALA A 149 5.01 5.86 -0.85
C ALA A 149 4.11 4.84 -0.13
N LEU A 150 4.45 4.46 1.10
CA LEU A 150 3.65 3.47 1.84
C LEU A 150 2.29 4.04 2.30
N SER A 151 2.17 5.35 2.50
CA SER A 151 0.89 6.00 2.80
C SER A 151 -0.11 5.80 1.66
N GLU A 152 0.31 6.08 0.42
CA GLU A 152 -0.53 5.91 -0.78
C GLU A 152 -0.92 4.44 -0.99
N LEU A 153 0.03 3.53 -0.83
CA LEU A 153 -0.22 2.09 -0.98
C LEU A 153 -1.11 1.53 0.15
N ALA A 154 -0.97 2.03 1.38
CA ALA A 154 -1.82 1.66 2.50
C ALA A 154 -3.26 2.16 2.29
N ASN A 155 -3.43 3.38 1.77
CA ASN A 155 -4.72 3.93 1.41
C ASN A 155 -5.40 3.11 0.30
N LEU A 156 -4.65 2.77 -0.76
CA LEU A 156 -5.14 1.86 -1.80
C LEU A 156 -5.57 0.51 -1.21
N SER A 157 -4.72 -0.10 -0.38
CA SER A 157 -5.03 -1.37 0.31
C SER A 157 -6.34 -1.29 1.11
N GLN A 158 -6.60 -0.20 1.82
CA GLN A 158 -7.84 -0.03 2.60
C GLN A 158 -9.07 0.13 1.69
N GLN A 159 -8.96 0.94 0.64
CA GLN A 159 -10.07 1.16 -0.30
C GLN A 159 -10.42 -0.12 -1.07
N LEU A 160 -9.42 -0.93 -1.43
CA LEU A 160 -9.62 -2.24 -2.06
C LEU A 160 -10.23 -3.30 -1.12
N GLN A 161 -10.25 -3.05 0.20
CA GLN A 161 -10.89 -3.90 1.19
C GLN A 161 -12.32 -3.46 1.53
N ALA A 162 -12.80 -2.34 0.98
CA ALA A 162 -14.15 -1.88 1.22
C ALA A 162 -15.18 -2.88 0.67
N HIS A 163 -16.25 -3.14 1.42
CA HIS A 163 -17.29 -4.11 1.02
C HIS A 163 -18.03 -3.71 -0.27
N SER A 164 -18.04 -2.41 -0.59
CA SER A 164 -18.73 -1.83 -1.73
C SER A 164 -17.82 -1.62 -2.95
N VAL A 165 -16.54 -2.01 -2.90
CA VAL A 165 -15.64 -1.73 -4.02
C VAL A 165 -15.94 -2.66 -5.20
N THR A 166 -16.25 -2.08 -6.35
CA THR A 166 -16.43 -2.79 -7.62
C THR A 166 -15.10 -2.94 -8.36
N PHE A 167 -15.01 -3.86 -9.32
CA PHE A 167 -13.81 -4.00 -10.15
C PHE A 167 -13.42 -2.69 -10.88
N LEU A 168 -14.41 -1.96 -11.41
CA LEU A 168 -14.17 -0.65 -12.07
C LEU A 168 -13.61 0.37 -11.10
N ARG A 169 -14.22 0.46 -9.90
CA ARG A 169 -13.71 1.36 -8.88
C ARG A 169 -12.29 0.99 -8.49
N ALA A 170 -12.00 -0.30 -8.34
CA ALA A 170 -10.67 -0.78 -8.01
C ALA A 170 -9.61 -0.45 -9.08
N ASP A 171 -9.97 -0.55 -10.38
CA ASP A 171 -9.13 -0.10 -11.50
C ASP A 171 -8.85 1.41 -11.46
N HIS A 172 -9.90 2.22 -11.24
CA HIS A 172 -9.74 3.66 -11.09
C HIS A 172 -8.82 4.01 -9.91
N LEU A 173 -9.00 3.34 -8.76
CA LEU A 173 -8.19 3.55 -7.56
C LEU A 173 -6.72 3.21 -7.83
N LEU A 174 -6.45 2.08 -8.47
CA LEU A 174 -5.10 1.66 -8.85
C LEU A 174 -4.43 2.68 -9.77
N LYS A 175 -5.10 3.04 -10.87
CA LYS A 175 -4.58 4.03 -11.85
C LYS A 175 -4.30 5.37 -11.19
N ARG A 176 -5.19 5.82 -10.30
CA ARG A 176 -4.95 7.04 -9.51
C ARG A 176 -3.70 6.92 -8.65
N THR A 177 -3.55 5.85 -7.87
CA THR A 177 -2.37 5.66 -7.02
C THR A 177 -1.08 5.59 -7.85
N ILE A 178 -1.09 4.92 -9.01
CA ILE A 178 0.07 4.91 -9.93
C ILE A 178 0.44 6.33 -10.37
N ARG A 179 -0.54 7.16 -10.76
CA ARG A 179 -0.29 8.56 -11.14
C ARG A 179 0.30 9.39 -9.99
N VAL A 180 -0.18 9.18 -8.76
CA VAL A 180 0.36 9.87 -7.57
C VAL A 180 1.82 9.43 -7.32
N LEU A 181 2.11 8.13 -7.34
CA LEU A 181 3.48 7.63 -7.20
C LEU A 181 4.40 8.11 -8.33
N ALA A 182 3.87 8.25 -9.55
CA ALA A 182 4.61 8.82 -10.67
C ALA A 182 4.93 10.29 -10.43
N SER A 183 3.99 11.08 -9.91
CA SER A 183 4.24 12.49 -9.60
C SER A 183 5.32 12.71 -8.55
N PHE A 184 5.53 11.75 -7.62
CA PHE A 184 6.63 11.80 -6.66
C PHE A 184 8.04 11.82 -7.28
N LYS A 185 8.17 11.49 -8.57
CA LYS A 185 9.44 11.58 -9.30
C LYS A 185 9.78 13.01 -9.72
N ASP A 186 8.78 13.87 -9.84
CA ASP A 186 8.88 15.25 -10.30
C ASP A 186 8.74 16.23 -9.13
N THR A 187 7.75 15.99 -8.27
CA THR A 187 7.49 16.76 -7.04
C THR A 187 7.45 15.81 -5.87
N GLN A 188 8.36 15.98 -4.91
CA GLN A 188 8.50 15.10 -3.76
C GLN A 188 7.22 15.06 -2.92
N GLY A 189 7.01 13.96 -2.20
CA GLY A 189 5.93 13.87 -1.21
C GLY A 189 6.22 14.73 0.02
N GLU A 190 5.18 14.98 0.82
CA GLU A 190 5.22 15.89 1.97
C GLU A 190 6.33 15.54 2.96
N LYS A 191 6.50 14.24 3.30
CA LYS A 191 7.50 13.84 4.31
C LYS A 191 8.91 13.79 3.77
N LEU A 192 9.10 13.50 2.48
CA LEU A 192 10.40 13.67 1.85
C LEU A 192 10.79 15.16 1.75
N GLU A 193 9.85 16.06 1.46
CA GLU A 193 10.11 17.50 1.46
C GLU A 193 10.46 18.03 2.87
N GLU A 194 9.73 17.57 3.90
CA GLU A 194 10.04 17.86 5.31
C GLU A 194 11.44 17.36 5.69
N ALA A 195 11.83 16.15 5.26
CA ALA A 195 13.15 15.58 5.48
C ALA A 195 14.28 16.39 4.82
N LEU A 196 14.08 16.82 3.57
CA LEU A 196 15.07 17.61 2.83
C LEU A 196 15.24 19.02 3.41
N THR A 197 14.13 19.61 3.89
CA THR A 197 14.17 20.89 4.61
C THR A 197 14.97 20.75 5.91
N ALA A 198 14.71 19.70 6.68
CA ALA A 198 15.46 19.40 7.90
C ALA A 198 16.94 19.13 7.62
N GLU A 199 17.27 18.43 6.53
CA GLU A 199 18.64 18.22 6.08
C GLU A 199 19.37 19.55 5.80
N ALA A 200 18.70 20.49 5.12
CA ALA A 200 19.26 21.81 4.82
C ALA A 200 19.46 22.66 6.08
N LEU A 201 18.55 22.54 7.06
CA LEU A 201 18.67 23.19 8.37
C LEU A 201 19.71 22.51 9.27
N GLY A 202 20.04 21.25 9.02
CA GLY A 202 20.98 20.45 9.80
C GLY A 202 20.37 19.80 11.05
N HIS A 203 19.06 19.84 11.24
CA HIS A 203 18.35 19.18 12.35
C HIS A 203 16.88 18.90 12.01
N LEU A 204 16.30 17.87 12.65
CA LEU A 204 14.86 17.63 12.68
C LEU A 204 14.38 17.74 14.14
N GLY A 205 13.61 18.77 14.45
CA GLY A 205 13.24 19.08 15.84
C GLY A 205 14.49 19.30 16.68
N SER A 206 14.63 18.57 17.80
CA SER A 206 15.84 18.59 18.63
C SER A 206 16.98 17.67 18.17
N VAL A 207 16.79 16.88 17.10
CA VAL A 207 17.77 15.88 16.65
C VAL A 207 18.74 16.48 15.62
N PRO A 208 20.05 16.57 15.91
CA PRO A 208 21.03 17.04 14.93
C PRO A 208 21.21 16.02 13.80
N LEU A 209 21.46 16.51 12.59
CA LEU A 209 21.64 15.69 11.40
C LEU A 209 23.07 15.75 10.85
N GLU A 210 23.67 14.58 10.73
CA GLU A 210 25.02 14.36 10.22
C GLU A 210 24.98 13.49 8.96
N SER A 211 25.99 13.60 8.09
CA SER A 211 26.12 12.69 6.96
C SER A 211 26.71 11.35 7.42
N ASN A 212 26.15 10.25 6.91
CA ASN A 212 26.64 8.91 7.19
C ASN A 212 27.13 8.25 5.90
N ALA A 213 28.43 8.40 5.62
CA ALA A 213 29.08 7.86 4.42
C ALA A 213 28.94 6.33 4.25
N LYS A 214 28.58 5.58 5.29
CA LYS A 214 28.33 4.13 5.20
C LYS A 214 26.93 3.79 4.70
N LEU A 215 26.03 4.78 4.65
CA LEU A 215 24.71 4.61 4.08
C LEU A 215 24.69 5.05 2.63
N THR A 216 24.26 4.15 1.75
CA THR A 216 23.81 4.52 0.42
C THR A 216 22.31 4.81 0.48
N PRO A 217 21.83 6.05 0.27
CA PRO A 217 20.39 6.34 0.31
C PRO A 217 19.64 5.60 -0.81
N ILE A 218 18.34 5.41 -0.62
CA ILE A 218 17.44 4.85 -1.61
C ILE A 218 17.32 5.83 -2.78
N ASN A 219 17.58 5.37 -4.00
CA ASN A 219 17.30 6.16 -5.19
C ASN A 219 15.78 6.28 -5.38
N ALA A 220 15.22 7.44 -5.03
CA ALA A 220 13.79 7.69 -5.07
C ALA A 220 13.17 7.41 -6.45
N LYS A 221 13.80 7.88 -7.54
CA LYS A 221 13.27 7.69 -8.90
C LYS A 221 13.27 6.22 -9.31
N GLN A 222 14.33 5.48 -8.97
CA GLN A 222 14.41 4.04 -9.24
C GLN A 222 13.36 3.27 -8.43
N PHE A 223 13.23 3.58 -7.13
CA PHE A 223 12.28 2.93 -6.23
C PHE A 223 10.83 3.15 -6.66
N LEU A 224 10.45 4.41 -6.91
CA LEU A 224 9.11 4.76 -7.38
C LEU A 224 8.81 4.11 -8.73
N GLN A 225 9.78 4.08 -9.66
CA GLN A 225 9.58 3.41 -10.95
C GLN A 225 9.39 1.89 -10.80
N SER A 226 10.17 1.24 -9.94
CA SER A 226 10.04 -0.19 -9.67
C SER A 226 8.68 -0.51 -9.03
N LEU A 227 8.21 0.32 -8.09
CA LEU A 227 6.85 0.21 -7.55
C LEU A 227 5.78 0.33 -8.64
N ILE A 228 5.85 1.36 -9.49
CA ILE A 228 4.89 1.58 -10.58
C ILE A 228 4.85 0.36 -11.52
N ASN A 229 6.01 -0.07 -12.00
CA ASN A 229 6.12 -1.22 -12.91
C ASN A 229 5.49 -2.48 -12.31
N ASN A 230 5.76 -2.74 -11.03
CA ASN A 230 5.24 -3.93 -10.35
C ASN A 230 3.74 -3.82 -10.04
N LEU A 231 3.23 -2.62 -9.74
CA LEU A 231 1.80 -2.37 -9.61
C LEU A 231 1.06 -2.59 -10.92
N GLU A 232 1.58 -2.06 -12.03
CA GLU A 232 1.03 -2.27 -13.36
C GLU A 232 1.06 -3.76 -13.72
N LYS A 233 2.22 -4.41 -13.65
CA LYS A 233 2.37 -5.84 -13.97
C LYS A 233 1.46 -6.74 -13.13
N ARG A 234 1.30 -6.46 -11.84
CA ARG A 234 0.60 -7.35 -10.91
C ARG A 234 -0.81 -6.92 -10.60
N LEU A 235 -1.26 -5.74 -10.94
CA LEU A 235 -2.65 -5.33 -10.72
C LEU A 235 -3.32 -4.87 -12.01
N SER A 236 -2.62 -4.90 -13.15
CA SER A 236 -3.27 -4.72 -14.44
C SER A 236 -4.43 -5.69 -14.57
N PHE A 237 -5.44 -5.10 -15.17
CA PHE A 237 -6.77 -5.60 -15.34
C PHE A 237 -6.91 -6.02 -16.81
N ASP A 238 -5.97 -6.83 -17.28
CA ASP A 238 -5.92 -7.26 -18.68
C ASP A 238 -6.92 -8.39 -18.88
N GLY A 239 -8.12 -8.04 -19.34
CA GLY A 239 -9.14 -9.02 -19.69
C GLY A 239 -10.38 -8.40 -20.33
N GLU A 240 -10.96 -9.13 -21.29
CA GLU A 240 -12.24 -8.81 -21.94
C GLU A 240 -13.34 -8.44 -20.93
N MET A 241 -13.33 -9.05 -19.74
CA MET A 241 -14.28 -8.72 -18.67
C MET A 241 -14.24 -7.24 -18.31
N LEU A 242 -13.08 -6.63 -18.12
CA LEU A 242 -13.02 -5.23 -17.68
C LEU A 242 -13.33 -4.24 -18.78
N HIS A 243 -13.00 -4.60 -20.02
CA HIS A 243 -13.49 -3.89 -21.19
C HIS A 243 -15.03 -3.96 -21.28
N ASP A 244 -15.63 -5.11 -20.98
CA ASP A 244 -17.08 -5.24 -20.95
C ASP A 244 -17.69 -4.46 -19.79
N LEU A 245 -17.06 -4.49 -18.61
CA LEU A 245 -17.50 -3.75 -17.44
C LEU A 245 -17.39 -2.24 -17.63
N SER A 246 -16.43 -1.74 -18.40
CA SER A 246 -16.22 -0.28 -18.54
C SER A 246 -17.41 0.43 -19.17
N VAL A 247 -18.33 -0.30 -19.81
CA VAL A 247 -19.57 0.28 -20.32
C VAL A 247 -20.53 0.72 -19.22
N LEU A 248 -20.36 0.23 -17.99
CA LEU A 248 -21.15 0.65 -16.83
C LEU A 248 -20.55 1.87 -16.13
N ASP A 249 -19.39 2.35 -16.59
CA ASP A 249 -18.77 3.59 -16.13
C ASP A 249 -19.16 4.75 -17.04
N THR A 250 -20.05 5.61 -16.53
CA THR A 250 -20.57 6.78 -17.26
C THR A 250 -19.45 7.75 -17.67
N GLY A 251 -18.33 7.77 -16.96
CA GLY A 251 -17.16 8.58 -17.30
C GLY A 251 -16.49 8.17 -18.61
N ASN A 252 -16.74 6.95 -19.11
CA ASN A 252 -16.20 6.45 -20.37
C ASN A 252 -17.21 6.53 -21.53
N TRP A 253 -18.40 7.06 -21.30
CA TRP A 253 -19.42 7.13 -22.34
C TRP A 253 -19.08 8.22 -23.38
N PRO A 254 -19.43 7.99 -24.66
CA PRO A 254 -19.43 9.05 -25.66
C PRO A 254 -20.31 10.23 -25.21
N SER A 255 -20.04 11.45 -25.70
CA SER A 255 -20.86 12.63 -25.37
C SER A 255 -22.33 12.47 -25.77
N THR A 256 -22.61 11.65 -26.79
CA THR A 256 -23.96 11.28 -27.24
C THR A 256 -24.02 9.76 -27.48
N PRO A 257 -24.18 8.95 -26.43
CA PRO A 257 -24.24 7.51 -26.60
C PRO A 257 -25.56 7.13 -27.31
N GLY A 258 -25.49 6.23 -28.30
CA GLY A 258 -26.69 5.68 -28.89
C GLY A 258 -27.45 4.80 -27.89
N ILE A 259 -28.77 4.67 -28.03
CA ILE A 259 -29.62 3.90 -27.10
C ILE A 259 -29.23 2.42 -26.96
N ARG A 260 -28.42 1.87 -27.87
CA ARG A 260 -27.91 0.48 -27.80
C ARG A 260 -26.44 0.40 -27.34
N HIS A 261 -25.89 1.49 -26.82
CA HIS A 261 -24.53 1.53 -26.32
C HIS A 261 -24.38 0.53 -25.17
N GLY A 262 -23.43 -0.40 -25.29
CA GLY A 262 -23.20 -1.42 -24.27
C GLY A 262 -24.04 -2.68 -24.33
N ASP A 263 -25.04 -2.77 -25.23
CA ASP A 263 -25.89 -3.98 -25.36
C ASP A 263 -25.05 -5.26 -25.51
N ALA A 264 -23.99 -5.22 -26.32
CA ALA A 264 -23.14 -6.39 -26.59
C ALA A 264 -22.30 -6.78 -25.36
N GLN A 265 -21.71 -5.79 -24.69
CA GLN A 265 -20.93 -5.94 -23.47
C GLN A 265 -21.80 -6.51 -22.34
N VAL A 266 -22.98 -5.93 -22.12
CA VAL A 266 -23.94 -6.38 -21.10
C VAL A 266 -24.37 -7.82 -21.36
N LYS A 267 -24.67 -8.19 -22.61
CA LYS A 267 -24.99 -9.59 -22.95
C LYS A 267 -23.85 -10.55 -22.66
N ARG A 268 -22.60 -10.17 -22.98
CA ARG A 268 -21.41 -11.00 -22.64
C ARG A 268 -21.27 -11.17 -21.13
N LEU A 269 -21.46 -10.10 -20.36
CA LEU A 269 -21.43 -10.16 -18.90
C LEU A 269 -22.55 -11.04 -18.34
N CYS A 270 -23.78 -10.90 -18.85
CA CYS A 270 -24.91 -11.73 -18.44
C CYS A 270 -24.66 -13.21 -18.70
N ARG A 271 -24.15 -13.58 -19.88
CA ARG A 271 -23.75 -14.97 -20.17
C ARG A 271 -22.69 -15.47 -19.21
N ARG A 272 -21.72 -14.61 -18.88
CA ARG A 272 -20.61 -14.96 -17.99
C ARG A 272 -21.06 -15.18 -16.55
N PHE A 273 -22.01 -14.39 -16.05
CA PHE A 273 -22.53 -14.48 -14.69
C PHE A 273 -23.85 -15.27 -14.58
N ASN A 274 -24.32 -15.85 -15.68
CA ASN A 274 -25.59 -16.57 -15.78
C ASN A 274 -26.80 -15.72 -15.31
N LEU A 275 -26.88 -14.48 -15.81
CA LEU A 275 -27.94 -13.50 -15.53
C LEU A 275 -28.87 -13.34 -16.74
N GLY A 276 -30.07 -12.79 -16.54
CA GLY A 276 -31.04 -12.52 -17.61
C GLY A 276 -30.60 -11.41 -18.56
N GLU A 277 -30.31 -11.75 -19.83
CA GLU A 277 -29.84 -10.80 -20.84
C GLU A 277 -30.84 -9.67 -21.12
N GLU A 278 -32.12 -9.98 -21.32
CA GLU A 278 -33.14 -8.97 -21.68
C GLU A 278 -33.34 -7.96 -20.56
N GLN A 279 -33.39 -8.43 -19.31
CA GLN A 279 -33.53 -7.57 -18.14
C GLN A 279 -32.35 -6.60 -18.03
N ALA A 280 -31.11 -7.09 -18.12
CA ALA A 280 -29.93 -6.25 -17.96
C ALA A 280 -29.75 -5.29 -19.15
N VAL A 281 -30.09 -5.70 -20.38
CA VAL A 281 -30.03 -4.82 -21.55
C VAL A 281 -31.05 -3.69 -21.44
N ASN A 282 -32.29 -3.98 -21.03
CA ASN A 282 -33.27 -2.93 -20.79
C ASN A 282 -32.81 -1.99 -19.66
N GLY A 283 -32.23 -2.52 -18.59
CA GLY A 283 -31.60 -1.70 -17.56
C GLY A 283 -30.49 -0.80 -18.08
N MET A 284 -29.60 -1.29 -18.95
CA MET A 284 -28.58 -0.46 -19.58
C MET A 284 -29.18 0.71 -20.38
N ARG A 285 -30.31 0.48 -21.06
CA ARG A 285 -31.02 1.51 -21.81
C ARG A 285 -31.66 2.54 -20.89
N ASP A 286 -32.31 2.09 -19.82
CA ASP A 286 -32.86 2.96 -18.78
C ASP A 286 -31.74 3.83 -18.17
N PHE A 287 -30.55 3.26 -17.95
CA PHE A 287 -29.39 3.99 -17.44
C PHE A 287 -28.86 5.05 -18.42
N LEU A 288 -28.89 4.76 -19.72
CA LEU A 288 -28.52 5.74 -20.76
C LEU A 288 -29.49 6.91 -20.83
N GLU A 289 -30.79 6.66 -20.62
CA GLU A 289 -31.83 7.69 -20.60
C GLU A 289 -31.82 8.49 -19.29
N HIS A 290 -31.47 7.85 -18.17
CA HIS A 290 -31.47 8.45 -16.83
C HIS A 290 -30.14 8.17 -16.08
N PRO A 291 -29.02 8.83 -16.45
CA PRO A 291 -27.70 8.52 -15.89
C PRO A 291 -27.56 8.76 -14.38
N ASP A 292 -28.44 9.57 -13.80
CA ASP A 292 -28.44 9.89 -12.36
C ASP A 292 -29.15 8.81 -11.50
N SER A 293 -29.77 7.80 -12.13
CA SER A 293 -30.51 6.74 -11.45
C SER A 293 -29.94 5.38 -11.80
N GLU A 294 -29.52 4.61 -10.79
CA GLU A 294 -29.08 3.23 -10.98
C GLU A 294 -30.32 2.32 -11.20
N PRO A 295 -30.48 1.73 -12.40
CA PRO A 295 -31.68 0.93 -12.69
C PRO A 295 -31.71 -0.36 -11.87
N GLU A 296 -32.87 -0.66 -11.27
CA GLU A 296 -33.11 -1.91 -10.52
C GLU A 296 -32.76 -3.17 -11.32
N SER A 297 -32.98 -3.13 -12.63
CA SER A 297 -32.70 -4.19 -13.59
C SER A 297 -31.20 -4.47 -13.81
N LEU A 298 -30.31 -3.53 -13.46
CA LEU A 298 -28.86 -3.72 -13.50
C LEU A 298 -28.26 -4.20 -12.17
N LYS A 299 -29.00 -4.12 -11.05
CA LYS A 299 -28.49 -4.51 -9.72
C LYS A 299 -27.88 -5.91 -9.65
N PRO A 300 -28.47 -6.97 -10.26
CA PRO A 300 -27.86 -8.29 -10.23
C PRO A 300 -26.48 -8.32 -10.87
N LEU A 301 -26.30 -7.58 -11.98
CA LEU A 301 -25.02 -7.48 -12.66
C LEU A 301 -24.00 -6.69 -11.82
N ILE A 302 -24.42 -5.57 -11.24
CA ILE A 302 -23.57 -4.72 -10.39
C ILE A 302 -23.14 -5.49 -9.13
N GLN A 303 -24.01 -6.31 -8.56
CA GLN A 303 -23.67 -7.17 -7.43
C GLN A 303 -22.59 -8.20 -7.79
N CYS A 304 -22.60 -8.75 -9.00
CA CYS A 304 -21.53 -9.62 -9.50
C CYS A 304 -20.18 -8.89 -9.68
N MET A 305 -20.19 -7.57 -9.78
CA MET A 305 -18.98 -6.74 -9.96
C MET A 305 -18.32 -6.34 -8.65
N LEU A 306 -18.96 -6.58 -7.50
CA LEU A 306 -18.34 -6.36 -6.20
C LEU A 306 -17.10 -7.23 -6.08
N SER A 307 -15.98 -6.63 -5.68
CA SER A 307 -14.75 -7.39 -5.48
C SER A 307 -14.97 -8.34 -4.30
N VAL A 308 -15.02 -9.64 -4.58
CA VAL A 308 -15.21 -10.66 -3.55
C VAL A 308 -13.92 -10.71 -2.72
N LYS A 309 -14.02 -10.44 -1.41
CA LYS A 309 -12.90 -10.61 -0.48
C LYS A 309 -12.41 -12.06 -0.57
N GLY A 310 -11.13 -12.26 -0.86
CA GLY A 310 -10.48 -13.51 -0.50
C GLY A 310 -10.55 -13.64 1.03
N ALA A 311 -11.08 -14.75 1.54
CA ALA A 311 -11.09 -15.01 2.98
C ALA A 311 -9.65 -14.91 3.52
N SER A 312 -9.35 -13.82 4.22
CA SER A 312 -8.11 -13.71 4.96
C SER A 312 -8.28 -14.56 6.22
N VAL A 313 -7.60 -15.70 6.26
CA VAL A 313 -7.43 -16.47 7.50
C VAL A 313 -6.65 -15.55 8.44
N SER A 314 -7.35 -15.02 9.45
CA SER A 314 -6.81 -14.26 10.57
C SER A 314 -5.88 -15.10 11.42
#